data_AF-A0A0M8YER0-F1
#
_entry.id   AF-A0A0M8YER0-F1
#
_cell.length_a   1.000
_cell.length_b   1.000
_cell.length_c   1.000
_cell.angle_alpha   90.00
_cell.angle_beta   90.00
_cell.angle_gamma   90.00
#
_symmetry.space_group_name_H-M   'P 1'
#
loop_
_entity.id
_entity.type
_entity.pdbx_description
1 polymer ?
#
loop_
_entity_poly.entity_id
_entity_poly.type
_entity_poly.pdbx_seq_one_letter_code
_entity_poly.pdbx_strand_id
1 'polypeptide(L)'
;MDVLNTGRHQLCLRLFLVIVLAHWAEHIVQAVQIYVMDWPVPQARGLLGMPFPWLVTSEWLHYGYAFIMLVGLLLLLPGFTGRSKGWWIAALLVQVWHHFEHLLLLTQALSGVNIAGMDAPTSLIQLLIPRVELHLLYNTVVFVPMVVAMYVHARPNERERDEMRCDCAQETRP
;
A
#
# COMPACT_ATOMS: atom_id res chain seq x y z
N MET A 1 17.06 -3.93 -14.26
CA MET A 1 16.79 -3.48 -12.87
C MET A 1 17.69 -2.32 -12.45
N ASP A 2 18.91 -2.21 -12.98
CA ASP A 2 19.87 -1.16 -12.55
C ASP A 2 19.39 0.28 -12.72
N VAL A 3 18.68 0.60 -13.81
CA VAL A 3 18.24 1.99 -14.08
C VAL A 3 17.16 2.46 -13.09
N LEU A 4 16.28 1.56 -12.63
CA LEU A 4 15.16 1.89 -11.72
C LEU A 4 15.63 2.33 -10.32
N ASN A 5 16.83 1.90 -9.92
CA ASN A 5 17.39 2.15 -8.59
C ASN A 5 18.64 3.04 -8.63
N THR A 6 18.91 3.66 -9.78
CA THR A 6 19.98 4.64 -9.99
C THR A 6 19.36 5.95 -10.50
N GLY A 7 19.66 6.39 -11.73
CA GLY A 7 19.25 7.70 -12.25
C GLY A 7 17.76 7.87 -12.60
N ARG A 8 16.91 6.84 -12.42
CA ARG A 8 15.44 6.99 -12.53
C ARG A 8 14.71 6.73 -11.22
N HIS A 9 15.44 6.50 -10.12
CA HIS A 9 14.83 6.09 -8.87
C HIS A 9 13.82 7.12 -8.34
N GLN A 10 14.16 8.40 -8.42
CA GLN A 10 13.27 9.48 -8.00
C GLN A 10 11.95 9.50 -8.80
N LEU A 11 12.02 9.35 -10.12
CA LEU A 11 10.83 9.28 -10.97
C LEU A 11 9.98 8.06 -10.62
N CYS A 12 10.60 6.89 -10.46
CA CYS A 12 9.87 5.68 -10.11
C CYS A 12 9.21 5.77 -8.73
N LEU A 13 9.87 6.38 -7.74
CA LEU A 13 9.28 6.67 -6.43
C LEU A 13 8.07 7.61 -6.54
N ARG A 14 8.15 8.67 -7.36
CA ARG A 14 7.03 9.60 -7.57
C ARG A 14 5.84 8.89 -8.22
N LEU A 15 6.07 8.08 -9.25
CA LEU A 15 5.02 7.30 -9.91
C LEU A 15 4.39 6.30 -8.94
N PHE A 16 5.21 5.61 -8.15
CA PHE A 16 4.72 4.69 -7.13
C PHE A 16 3.89 5.42 -6.07
N LEU A 17 4.33 6.60 -5.62
CA LEU A 17 3.58 7.43 -4.67
C LEU A 17 2.20 7.83 -5.22
N VAL A 18 2.08 8.12 -6.53
CA VAL A 18 0.77 8.40 -7.14
C VAL A 18 -0.18 7.21 -7.01
N ILE A 19 0.31 5.99 -7.25
CA ILE A 19 -0.50 4.76 -7.10
C ILE A 19 -0.93 4.59 -5.63
N VAL A 20 0.02 4.77 -4.71
CA VAL A 20 -0.23 4.67 -3.26
C VAL A 20 -1.30 5.67 -2.82
N LEU A 21 -1.18 6.94 -3.24
CA LEU A 21 -2.13 7.99 -2.87
C LEU A 21 -3.50 7.77 -3.51
N ALA A 22 -3.57 7.27 -4.75
CA ALA A 22 -4.85 6.92 -5.38
C ALA A 22 -5.57 5.81 -4.60
N HIS A 23 -4.85 4.77 -4.19
CA HIS A 23 -5.39 3.70 -3.34
C HIS A 23 -5.83 4.23 -1.96
N TRP A 24 -5.02 5.10 -1.34
CA TRP A 24 -5.35 5.73 -0.07
C TRP A 24 -6.61 6.60 -0.16
N ALA A 25 -6.75 7.37 -1.24
CA ALA A 25 -7.92 8.21 -1.50
C ALA A 25 -9.20 7.38 -1.60
N GLU A 26 -9.15 6.21 -2.24
CA GLU A 26 -10.29 5.28 -2.31
C GLU A 26 -10.83 4.96 -0.91
N HIS A 27 -9.95 4.56 0.00
CA HIS A 27 -10.33 4.15 1.34
C HIS A 27 -10.68 5.31 2.27
N ILE A 28 -10.01 6.47 2.13
CA ILE A 28 -10.38 7.67 2.89
C ILE A 28 -11.78 8.14 2.49
N VAL A 29 -12.08 8.20 1.19
CA VAL A 29 -13.41 8.59 0.73
C VAL A 29 -14.45 7.61 1.23
N GLN A 30 -14.16 6.30 1.23
CA GLN A 30 -15.03 5.29 1.84
C GLN A 30 -15.27 5.56 3.33
N ALA A 31 -14.22 5.87 4.09
CA ALA A 31 -14.34 6.20 5.50
C ALA A 31 -15.19 7.46 5.74
N VAL A 32 -15.01 8.50 4.92
CA VAL A 32 -15.80 9.74 4.99
C VAL A 32 -17.27 9.46 4.67
N GLN A 33 -17.56 8.65 3.65
CA GLN A 33 -18.92 8.23 3.32
C GLN A 33 -19.60 7.57 4.53
N ILE A 34 -18.89 6.69 5.25
CA ILE A 34 -19.45 5.96 6.41
C ILE A 34 -19.58 6.88 7.63
N TYR A 35 -18.49 7.51 8.05
CA TYR A 35 -18.41 8.15 9.38
C TYR A 35 -18.81 9.63 9.40
N VAL A 36 -18.75 10.31 8.25
CA VAL A 36 -19.10 11.74 8.16
C VAL A 36 -20.45 11.91 7.47
N MET A 37 -20.74 11.13 6.44
CA MET A 37 -21.99 11.22 5.68
C MET A 37 -23.06 10.21 6.11
N ASP A 38 -22.75 9.33 7.08
CA ASP A 38 -23.66 8.31 7.62
C ASP A 38 -24.21 7.35 6.54
N TRP A 39 -23.43 7.07 5.51
CA TRP A 39 -23.84 6.11 4.47
C TRP A 39 -23.76 4.69 5.01
N PRO A 40 -24.75 3.82 4.72
CA PRO A 40 -24.64 2.40 4.98
C PRO A 40 -23.40 1.82 4.30
N VAL A 41 -22.67 0.93 4.98
CA VAL A 41 -21.44 0.29 4.45
C VAL A 41 -21.60 -0.28 3.02
N PRO A 42 -22.72 -0.93 2.64
CA PRO A 42 -22.90 -1.43 1.26
C PRO A 42 -22.98 -0.33 0.19
N GLN A 43 -23.24 0.92 0.59
CA GLN A 43 -23.34 2.10 -0.27
C GLN A 43 -22.05 2.93 -0.27
N ALA A 44 -21.19 2.77 0.73
CA ALA A 44 -19.90 3.43 0.85
C ALA A 44 -18.83 2.75 -0.03
N ARG A 45 -18.77 3.16 -1.30
CA ARG A 45 -17.97 2.53 -2.35
C ARG A 45 -16.66 3.26 -2.66
N GLY A 46 -16.21 4.19 -1.83
CA GLY A 46 -14.97 4.93 -2.09
C GLY A 46 -15.09 5.89 -3.28
N LEU A 47 -13.97 6.19 -3.93
CA LEU A 47 -13.90 7.17 -5.02
C LEU A 47 -14.20 6.51 -6.38
N LEU A 48 -13.57 5.37 -6.67
CA LEU A 48 -13.68 4.59 -7.91
C LEU A 48 -14.93 3.71 -7.92
N GLY A 49 -15.36 3.20 -6.77
CA GLY A 49 -16.57 2.37 -6.71
C GLY A 49 -17.88 3.14 -6.87
N MET A 50 -17.85 4.47 -6.81
CA MET A 50 -19.01 5.30 -7.14
C MET A 50 -19.37 5.23 -8.64
N PRO A 51 -18.45 5.54 -9.57
CA PRO A 51 -18.69 5.36 -11.00
C PRO A 51 -18.61 3.90 -11.47
N PHE A 52 -17.86 3.03 -10.78
CA PHE A 52 -17.65 1.63 -11.18
C PHE A 52 -17.94 0.64 -10.03
N PRO A 53 -19.22 0.42 -9.65
CA PRO A 53 -19.58 -0.35 -8.45
C PRO A 53 -19.08 -1.81 -8.45
N TRP A 54 -19.00 -2.44 -9.62
CA TRP A 54 -18.52 -3.81 -9.79
C TRP A 54 -17.05 -3.97 -9.40
N LEU A 55 -16.28 -2.88 -9.45
CA LEU A 55 -14.87 -2.88 -9.14
C LEU A 55 -14.67 -3.13 -7.63
N VAL A 56 -15.46 -2.46 -6.80
CA VAL A 56 -15.33 -2.53 -5.33
C VAL A 56 -15.95 -3.81 -4.75
N THR A 57 -16.93 -4.41 -5.43
CA THR A 57 -17.44 -5.73 -5.03
C THR A 57 -16.52 -6.88 -5.42
N SER A 58 -15.46 -6.62 -6.18
CA SER A 58 -14.53 -7.64 -6.64
C SER A 58 -13.32 -7.78 -5.71
N GLU A 59 -13.07 -8.99 -5.23
CA GLU A 59 -11.83 -9.31 -4.51
C GLU A 59 -10.59 -9.16 -5.43
N TRP A 60 -10.77 -9.17 -6.76
CA TRP A 60 -9.68 -8.90 -7.70
C TRP A 60 -9.15 -7.47 -7.64
N LEU A 61 -10.00 -6.47 -7.39
CA LEU A 61 -9.55 -5.09 -7.29
C LEU A 61 -8.59 -4.94 -6.10
N HIS A 62 -9.05 -5.41 -4.95
CA HIS A 62 -8.30 -5.36 -3.70
C HIS A 62 -6.98 -6.13 -3.81
N TYR A 63 -7.03 -7.37 -4.32
CA TYR A 63 -5.84 -8.17 -4.57
C TYR A 63 -4.88 -7.50 -5.56
N GLY A 64 -5.41 -6.94 -6.66
CA GLY A 64 -4.62 -6.25 -7.67
C GLY A 64 -3.84 -5.06 -7.12
N TYR A 65 -4.49 -4.21 -6.32
CA TYR A 65 -3.79 -3.12 -5.63
C TYR A 65 -2.73 -3.64 -4.67
N ALA A 66 -3.05 -4.63 -3.83
CA ALA A 66 -2.09 -5.19 -2.88
C ALA A 66 -0.87 -5.82 -3.57
N PHE A 67 -1.07 -6.45 -4.73
CA PHE A 67 -0.01 -7.03 -5.55
C PHE A 67 0.87 -5.94 -6.20
N ILE A 68 0.27 -4.90 -6.80
CA ILE A 68 1.02 -3.76 -7.37
C ILE A 68 1.86 -3.07 -6.29
N MET A 69 1.29 -2.87 -5.10
CA MET A 69 2.00 -2.31 -3.94
C MET A 69 3.21 -3.15 -3.55
N LEU A 70 3.02 -4.48 -3.44
CA LEU A 70 4.10 -5.41 -3.11
C LEU A 70 5.23 -5.38 -4.17
N VAL A 71 4.87 -5.42 -5.46
CA VAL A 71 5.83 -5.34 -6.57
C VAL A 71 6.60 -4.02 -6.54
N GLY A 72 5.92 -2.89 -6.32
CA GLY A 72 6.56 -1.59 -6.22
C GLY A 72 7.58 -1.51 -5.08
N LEU A 73 7.20 -1.97 -3.88
CA LEU A 73 8.11 -2.02 -2.72
C LEU A 73 9.33 -2.91 -3.00
N LEU A 74 9.14 -4.09 -3.60
CA LEU A 74 10.24 -5.00 -3.94
C LEU A 74 11.18 -4.44 -4.99
N LEU A 75 10.64 -3.89 -6.09
CA LEU A 75 11.44 -3.40 -7.21
C LEU A 75 12.25 -2.15 -6.86
N LEU A 76 11.75 -1.32 -5.93
CA LEU A 76 12.40 -0.07 -5.50
C LEU A 76 13.31 -0.25 -4.28
N LEU A 77 13.22 -1.38 -3.56
CA LEU A 77 14.05 -1.66 -2.39
C LEU A 77 15.57 -1.47 -2.64
N PRO A 78 16.16 -1.88 -3.78
CA PRO A 78 17.60 -1.74 -3.99
C PRO A 78 18.11 -0.29 -4.05
N GLY A 79 17.24 0.69 -4.31
CA GLY A 79 17.61 2.10 -4.34
C GLY A 79 17.79 2.73 -2.96
N PHE A 80 17.32 2.07 -1.91
CA PHE A 80 17.44 2.54 -0.52
C PHE A 80 18.71 2.00 0.17
N THR A 81 19.34 2.84 0.99
CA THR A 81 20.53 2.53 1.79
C THR A 81 20.35 2.99 3.25
N GLY A 82 21.23 2.56 4.16
CA GLY A 82 21.22 2.98 5.57
C GLY A 82 19.84 2.97 6.25
N ARG A 83 19.48 4.07 6.90
CA ARG A 83 18.23 4.17 7.68
C ARG A 83 16.98 4.05 6.82
N SER A 84 16.98 4.66 5.64
CA SER A 84 15.79 4.65 4.77
C SER A 84 15.44 3.23 4.31
N LYS A 85 16.45 2.39 4.06
CA LYS A 85 16.25 0.97 3.74
C LYS A 85 15.54 0.22 4.86
N GLY A 86 15.87 0.50 6.12
CA GLY A 86 15.21 -0.13 7.27
C GLY A 86 13.71 0.16 7.31
N TRP A 87 13.32 1.43 7.11
CA TRP A 87 11.92 1.84 7.04
C TRP A 87 11.18 1.28 5.82
N TRP A 88 11.86 1.19 4.67
CA TRP A 88 11.28 0.58 3.47
C TRP A 88 11.05 -0.93 3.64
N ILE A 89 11.98 -1.63 4.32
CA ILE A 89 11.81 -3.04 4.69
C ILE A 89 10.65 -3.20 5.68
N ALA A 90 10.50 -2.31 6.66
CA ALA A 90 9.35 -2.35 7.57
C ALA A 90 8.02 -2.22 6.81
N ALA A 91 7.91 -1.27 5.88
CA ALA A 91 6.74 -1.17 5.00
C ALA A 91 6.50 -2.46 4.20
N LEU A 92 7.56 -3.02 3.61
CA LEU A 92 7.50 -4.25 2.83
C LEU A 92 7.01 -5.45 3.64
N LEU A 93 7.49 -5.64 4.87
CA LEU A 93 7.07 -6.75 5.72
C LEU A 93 5.57 -6.66 6.05
N VAL A 94 5.09 -5.46 6.40
CA VAL A 94 3.66 -5.24 6.65
C VAL A 94 2.85 -5.44 5.36
N GLN A 95 3.35 -4.96 4.21
CA GLN A 95 2.67 -5.14 2.93
C GLN A 95 2.61 -6.61 2.49
N VAL A 96 3.64 -7.41 2.78
CA VAL A 96 3.62 -8.86 2.54
C VAL A 96 2.49 -9.53 3.33
N TRP A 97 2.34 -9.18 4.60
CA TRP A 97 1.25 -9.69 5.44
C TRP A 97 -0.12 -9.23 4.91
N HIS A 98 -0.26 -7.94 4.62
CA HIS A 98 -1.51 -7.38 4.08
C HIS A 98 -1.91 -8.03 2.74
N HIS A 99 -0.94 -8.23 1.83
CA HIS A 99 -1.15 -8.96 0.59
C HIS A 99 -1.56 -10.42 0.81
N PHE A 100 -0.98 -11.09 1.80
CA PHE A 100 -1.38 -12.45 2.16
C PHE A 100 -2.85 -12.52 2.59
N GLU A 101 -3.33 -11.58 3.42
CA GLU A 101 -4.74 -11.52 3.79
C GLU A 101 -5.65 -11.30 2.57
N HIS A 102 -5.24 -10.46 1.61
CA HIS A 102 -5.97 -10.31 0.35
C HIS A 102 -5.96 -11.57 -0.53
N LEU A 103 -4.83 -12.27 -0.61
CA LEU A 103 -4.76 -13.54 -1.33
C LEU A 103 -5.69 -14.59 -0.69
N LEU A 104 -5.79 -14.58 0.64
CA LEU A 104 -6.70 -15.45 1.36
C LEU A 104 -8.17 -15.13 1.04
N LEU A 105 -8.54 -13.85 0.98
CA LEU A 105 -9.88 -13.42 0.56
C LEU A 105 -10.19 -13.84 -0.87
N LEU A 106 -9.27 -13.59 -1.81
CA LEU A 106 -9.43 -13.98 -3.21
C LEU A 106 -9.58 -15.49 -3.35
N THR A 107 -8.79 -16.27 -2.61
CA THR A 107 -8.87 -17.74 -2.64
C THR A 107 -10.21 -18.26 -2.12
N GLN A 108 -10.74 -17.67 -1.05
CA GLN A 108 -12.10 -17.99 -0.56
C GLN A 108 -13.15 -17.66 -1.62
N ALA A 109 -13.07 -16.47 -2.24
CA ALA A 109 -14.00 -16.05 -3.29
C ALA A 109 -13.98 -16.97 -4.53
N LEU A 110 -12.80 -17.48 -4.91
CA LEU A 110 -12.64 -18.39 -6.05
C LEU A 110 -13.05 -19.83 -5.73
N SER A 111 -12.81 -20.30 -4.51
CA SER A 111 -13.14 -21.68 -4.11
C SER A 111 -14.57 -21.84 -3.60
N GLY A 112 -15.22 -20.74 -3.21
CA GLY A 112 -16.52 -20.76 -2.53
C GLY A 112 -16.46 -21.27 -1.09
N VAL A 113 -15.26 -21.46 -0.53
CA VAL A 113 -15.05 -21.96 0.84
C VAL A 113 -14.56 -20.82 1.72
N ASN A 114 -15.37 -20.39 2.67
CA ASN A 114 -15.01 -19.33 3.61
C ASN A 114 -14.47 -19.90 4.94
N ILE A 115 -13.52 -19.18 5.54
CA ILE A 115 -12.97 -19.54 6.86
C ILE A 115 -14.09 -19.57 7.89
N ALA A 116 -14.05 -20.58 8.77
CA ALA A 116 -15.02 -20.77 9.84
C ALA A 116 -16.50 -20.85 9.38
N GLY A 117 -16.74 -21.14 8.09
CA GLY A 117 -18.09 -21.21 7.54
C GLY A 117 -18.82 -19.86 7.45
N MET A 118 -18.07 -18.74 7.44
CA MET A 118 -18.63 -17.40 7.32
C MET A 118 -19.40 -17.20 6.01
N ASP A 119 -20.36 -16.28 5.99
CA ASP A 119 -21.20 -16.00 4.81
C ASP A 119 -20.44 -15.30 3.66
N ALA A 120 -19.26 -14.74 3.93
CA ALA A 120 -18.43 -14.03 2.96
C ALA A 120 -16.93 -14.29 3.19
N PRO A 121 -16.08 -14.09 2.17
CA PRO A 121 -14.64 -14.12 2.32
C PRO A 121 -14.19 -13.25 3.50
N THR A 122 -13.44 -13.83 4.43
CA THR A 122 -13.01 -13.16 5.65
C THR A 122 -11.53 -13.47 5.91
N SER A 123 -10.70 -12.45 6.14
CA SER A 123 -9.29 -12.65 6.51
C SER A 123 -9.13 -12.91 8.01
N LEU A 124 -7.90 -13.16 8.47
CA LEU A 124 -7.66 -13.61 9.84
C LEU A 124 -7.91 -12.48 10.84
N ILE A 125 -7.39 -11.28 10.57
CA ILE A 125 -7.58 -10.14 11.48
C ILE A 125 -8.99 -9.57 11.38
N GLN A 126 -9.70 -9.81 10.27
CA GLN A 126 -11.11 -9.42 10.13
C GLN A 126 -12.06 -10.13 11.11
N LEU A 127 -11.63 -11.23 11.72
CA LEU A 127 -12.38 -11.87 12.80
C LEU A 127 -12.45 -11.01 14.07
N LEU A 128 -11.57 -10.01 14.19
CA LEU A 128 -11.44 -9.14 15.37
C LEU A 128 -11.79 -7.68 15.08
N ILE A 129 -11.54 -7.21 13.86
CA ILE A 129 -11.69 -5.81 13.44
C ILE A 129 -12.52 -5.77 12.14
N PRO A 130 -13.54 -4.90 12.02
CA PRO A 130 -14.32 -4.84 10.80
C PRO A 130 -13.49 -4.44 9.58
N ARG A 131 -13.95 -4.85 8.39
CA ARG A 131 -13.17 -4.80 7.14
C ARG A 131 -12.61 -3.40 6.83
N VAL A 132 -13.43 -2.36 6.96
CA VAL A 132 -13.06 -0.99 6.53
C VAL A 132 -11.95 -0.44 7.42
N GLU A 133 -12.12 -0.57 8.73
CA GLU A 133 -11.20 -0.12 9.77
C GLU A 133 -9.87 -0.86 9.68
N LEU A 134 -9.93 -2.17 9.42
CA LEU A 134 -8.72 -2.96 9.22
C LEU A 134 -7.94 -2.50 7.96
N HIS A 135 -8.63 -2.20 6.85
CA HIS A 135 -7.95 -1.69 5.66
C HIS A 135 -7.33 -0.31 5.91
N LEU A 136 -8.04 0.59 6.60
CA LEU A 136 -7.49 1.90 6.99
C LEU A 136 -6.26 1.74 7.89
N LEU A 137 -6.29 0.80 8.83
CA LEU A 137 -5.16 0.48 9.69
C LEU A 137 -3.97 -0.02 8.86
N TYR A 138 -4.15 -1.05 8.02
CA TYR A 138 -3.09 -1.58 7.18
C TYR A 138 -2.49 -0.53 6.26
N ASN A 139 -3.35 0.23 5.59
CA ASN A 139 -2.92 1.31 4.71
C ASN A 139 -2.11 2.35 5.47
N THR A 140 -2.44 2.64 6.73
CA THR A 140 -1.67 3.55 7.58
C THR A 140 -0.32 2.95 7.98
N VAL A 141 -0.30 1.70 8.46
CA VAL A 141 0.94 1.05 8.95
C VAL A 141 1.90 0.65 7.83
N VAL A 142 1.46 0.59 6.58
CA VAL A 142 2.34 0.51 5.40
C VAL A 142 2.80 1.91 4.97
N PHE A 143 1.87 2.86 4.86
CA PHE A 143 2.16 4.21 4.33
C PHE A 143 3.13 5.00 5.21
N VAL A 144 2.98 4.97 6.54
CA VAL A 144 3.82 5.75 7.45
C VAL A 144 5.31 5.36 7.33
N PRO A 145 5.71 4.07 7.44
CA PRO A 145 7.09 3.66 7.19
C PRO A 145 7.60 4.03 5.79
N MET A 146 6.76 3.96 4.75
CA MET A 146 7.16 4.40 3.40
C MET A 146 7.49 5.90 3.36
N VAL A 147 6.64 6.75 3.94
CA VAL A 147 6.87 8.19 4.00
C VAL A 147 8.14 8.50 4.79
N VAL A 148 8.36 7.83 5.93
CA VAL A 148 9.58 8.00 6.73
C VAL A 148 10.81 7.56 5.93
N ALA A 149 10.74 6.43 5.23
CA ALA A 149 11.82 5.96 4.35
C ALA A 149 12.17 7.01 3.29
N MET A 150 11.16 7.53 2.58
CA MET A 150 11.34 8.54 1.53
C MET A 150 11.88 9.87 2.10
N TYR A 151 11.36 10.30 3.25
CA TYR A 151 11.80 11.53 3.91
C TYR A 151 13.28 11.48 4.30
N VAL A 152 13.72 10.36 4.87
CA VAL A 152 15.12 10.14 5.26
C VAL A 152 16.01 9.87 4.06
N HIS A 153 15.49 9.20 3.01
CA HIS A 153 16.23 8.96 1.76
C HIS A 153 16.59 10.27 1.03
N ALA A 154 15.72 11.28 1.09
CA ALA A 154 16.00 12.61 0.55
C ALA A 154 16.99 13.44 1.42
N ARG A 155 17.32 12.96 2.63
CA ARG A 155 18.18 13.63 3.62
C ARG A 155 19.24 12.68 4.18
N PRO A 156 20.12 12.12 3.33
CA PRO A 156 21.14 11.18 3.78
C PRO A 156 22.22 11.89 4.60
N ASN A 157 22.77 11.20 5.59
CA ASN A 157 24.06 11.58 6.18
C ASN A 157 25.22 11.28 5.21
N GLU A 158 26.45 11.64 5.58
CA GLU A 158 27.63 11.46 4.72
C GLU A 158 27.82 10.01 4.27
N ARG A 159 27.79 9.05 5.20
CA ARG A 159 27.93 7.62 4.89
C ARG A 159 26.81 7.11 3.97
N GLU A 160 25.56 7.49 4.27
CA GLU A 160 24.40 7.11 3.45
C GLU A 160 24.54 7.66 2.02
N ARG A 161 25.05 8.89 1.88
CA ARG A 161 25.26 9.55 0.59
C ARG A 161 26.34 8.85 -0.24
N ASP A 162 27.43 8.41 0.39
CA ASP A 162 28.50 7.66 -0.29
C ASP A 162 28.03 6.28 -0.77
N GLU A 163 27.07 5.67 -0.06
CA GLU A 163 26.46 4.39 -0.45
C GLU A 163 25.37 4.53 -1.54
N MET A 164 24.74 5.71 -1.64
CA MET A 164 23.65 5.96 -2.59
C MET A 164 24.16 5.94 -4.04
N ARG A 165 23.43 5.21 -4.89
CA ARG A 165 23.69 5.13 -6.35
C ARG A 165 22.70 5.92 -7.20
N CYS A 166 21.72 6.55 -6.57
CA CYS A 166 20.69 7.36 -7.21
C CYS A 166 20.93 8.86 -6.98
N ASP A 167 20.21 9.68 -7.72
CA ASP A 167 20.26 11.14 -7.70
C ASP A 167 19.24 11.79 -6.74
N CYS A 168 18.46 10.99 -6.01
CA CYS A 168 17.37 11.45 -5.13
C CYS A 168 17.76 12.49 -4.07
N ALA A 169 19.05 12.57 -3.70
CA ALA A 169 19.57 13.50 -2.70
C ALA A 169 20.46 14.62 -3.28
N GLN A 170 20.51 14.77 -4.61
CA GLN A 170 21.32 15.80 -5.28
C GLN A 170 20.58 17.15 -5.39
N GLU A 171 19.25 17.13 -5.42
CA GLU A 171 18.38 18.33 -5.55
C GLU A 171 18.35 19.22 -4.29
N THR A 172 18.91 18.76 -3.16
CA THR A 172 18.91 19.48 -1.87
C THR A 172 20.16 20.34 -1.61
N ARG A 173 21.01 20.60 -2.61
CA ARG A 173 22.06 21.64 -2.51
C ARG A 173 21.43 23.01 -2.78
N PRO A 174 21.40 23.95 -1.82
CA PRO A 174 21.12 25.36 -2.12
C PRO A 174 22.19 25.94 -3.07
#